data_AF-A0A925VGJ9-F1
#
_entry.id   AF-A0A925VGJ9-F1
#
_cell.length_a   1.000
_cell.length_b   1.000
_cell.length_c   1.000
_cell.angle_alpha   90.00
_cell.angle_beta   90.00
_cell.angle_gamma   90.00
#
_symmetry.space_group_name_H-M   'P 1'
#
loop_
_entity.id
_entity.type
_entity.pdbx_description
1 polymer ?
#
loop_
_entity_poly.entity_id
_entity_poly.type
_entity_poly.pdbx_seq_one_letter_code
_entity_poly.pdbx_strand_id
1 'polypeptide(L)'
;MLPTQAAINAQLRQFVGSPFRSGLVSVVVSTLAMAAIVALNVGVERPTALAGAPWWIWIGGLLGVVVVAGSLMLAPHLGSSALFAGVICGQLLTSLLLDHFGLLGYAVSRVTPTRLLGAALLLVALYLIQRR
;
A
#
# COMPACT_ATOMS: atom_id res chain seq x y z
N MET A 1 6.95 -1.64 -7.52
CA MET A 1 6.22 -2.03 -8.75
C MET A 1 5.13 -3.05 -8.39
N LEU A 2 3.93 -2.57 -8.04
CA LEU A 2 2.84 -3.43 -7.53
C LEU A 2 2.33 -4.49 -8.53
N PRO A 3 2.22 -4.20 -9.85
CA PRO A 3 1.91 -5.23 -10.85
C PRO A 3 2.93 -6.38 -10.89
N THR A 4 4.22 -6.06 -10.77
CA THR A 4 5.29 -7.05 -10.76
C THR A 4 5.20 -7.95 -9.54
N GLN A 5 4.94 -7.37 -8.36
CA GLN A 5 4.75 -8.13 -7.13
C GLN A 5 3.53 -9.05 -7.22
N ALA A 6 2.41 -8.57 -7.79
CA ALA A 6 1.24 -9.41 -8.03
C ALA A 6 1.53 -10.57 -8.99
N ALA A 7 2.31 -10.34 -10.06
CA ALA A 7 2.70 -11.37 -11.01
C ALA A 7 3.63 -12.43 -10.39
N ILE A 8 4.64 -12.01 -9.62
CA ILE A 8 5.53 -12.92 -8.89
C ILE A 8 4.74 -13.76 -7.87
N ASN A 9 3.83 -13.13 -7.12
CA ASN A 9 2.97 -13.85 -6.18
C ASN A 9 2.02 -14.83 -6.89
N ALA A 10 1.53 -14.49 -8.08
CA ALA A 10 0.72 -15.40 -8.88
C ALA A 10 1.50 -16.67 -9.30
N GLN A 11 2.79 -16.52 -9.63
CA GLN A 11 3.66 -17.68 -9.88
C GLN A 11 3.95 -18.46 -8.60
N LEU A 12 4.32 -17.79 -7.51
CA LEU A 12 4.60 -18.42 -6.22
C LEU A 12 3.38 -19.22 -5.70
N ARG A 13 2.17 -18.71 -5.91
CA ARG A 13 0.91 -19.41 -5.61
C ARG A 13 0.82 -20.79 -6.26
N GLN A 14 1.42 -21.02 -7.43
CA GLN A 14 1.43 -22.34 -8.09
C GLN A 14 2.21 -23.38 -7.29
N PHE A 15 3.23 -22.95 -6.54
CA PHE A 15 4.05 -23.83 -5.69
C PHE A 15 3.48 -24.00 -4.29
N VAL A 16 2.94 -22.92 -3.70
CA VAL A 16 2.45 -22.94 -2.31
C VAL A 16 0.94 -23.18 -2.18
N GLY A 17 0.21 -23.27 -3.31
CA GLY A 17 -1.20 -23.67 -3.38
C GLY A 17 -2.22 -22.72 -2.75
N SER A 18 -1.84 -21.49 -2.38
CA SER A 18 -2.77 -20.49 -1.85
C SER A 18 -2.27 -19.06 -2.05
N PRO A 19 -3.15 -18.11 -2.42
CA PRO A 19 -2.77 -16.70 -2.53
C PRO A 19 -2.28 -16.15 -1.19
N PHE A 20 -2.94 -16.48 -0.08
CA PHE A 20 -2.53 -16.00 1.25
C PHE A 20 -1.19 -16.58 1.70
N ARG A 21 -0.91 -17.86 1.40
CA ARG A 21 0.41 -18.47 1.67
C ARG A 21 1.51 -17.79 0.84
N SER A 22 1.24 -17.48 -0.43
CA SER A 22 2.19 -16.72 -1.26
C SER A 22 2.41 -15.31 -0.71
N GLY A 23 1.34 -14.63 -0.29
CA GLY A 23 1.43 -13.31 0.36
C GLY A 23 2.27 -13.35 1.64
N LEU A 24 2.05 -14.36 2.49
CA LEU A 24 2.82 -14.56 3.72
C LEU A 24 4.32 -14.74 3.43
N VAL A 25 4.68 -15.61 2.49
CA VAL A 25 6.08 -15.82 2.08
C VAL A 25 6.69 -14.50 1.59
N SER A 26 5.98 -13.75 0.76
CA SER A 26 6.47 -12.46 0.26
C SER A 26 6.64 -11.41 1.37
N VAL A 27 5.73 -11.37 2.34
CA VAL A 27 5.84 -10.48 3.51
C VAL A 27 7.02 -10.88 4.39
N VAL A 28 7.26 -12.18 4.61
CA VAL A 28 8.42 -12.67 5.35
C VAL A 28 9.72 -12.27 4.65
N VAL A 29 9.84 -12.52 3.34
CA VAL A 29 11.03 -12.14 2.56
C VAL A 29 11.25 -10.62 2.59
N SER A 30 10.20 -9.83 2.46
CA SER A 30 10.27 -8.37 2.53
C SER A 30 10.72 -7.88 3.92
N THR A 31 10.23 -8.54 4.98
CA THR A 31 10.60 -8.23 6.36
C THR A 31 12.06 -8.56 6.63
N LEU A 32 12.53 -9.73 6.18
CA LEU A 32 13.94 -10.13 6.31
C LEU A 32 14.87 -9.19 5.52
N ALA A 33 14.48 -8.80 4.31
CA ALA A 33 15.22 -7.83 3.51
C ALA A 33 15.32 -6.47 4.23
N MET A 34 14.21 -5.98 4.81
CA MET A 34 14.22 -4.74 5.59
C MET A 34 15.10 -4.86 6.84
N ALA A 35 15.02 -5.98 7.57
CA ALA A 35 15.86 -6.23 8.74
C ALA A 35 17.35 -6.26 8.39
N ALA A 36 17.71 -6.85 7.24
CA ALA A 36 19.09 -6.84 6.74
C ALA A 36 19.56 -5.42 6.40
N ILE A 37 18.73 -4.61 5.73
CA ILE A 37 19.03 -3.20 5.46
C ILE A 37 19.28 -2.45 6.78
N VAL A 38 18.43 -2.63 7.79
CA VAL A 38 18.60 -2.00 9.10
C VAL A 38 19.91 -2.44 9.77
N ALA A 39 20.24 -3.73 9.73
CA ALA A 39 21.46 -4.26 10.32
C ALA A 39 22.74 -3.72 9.64
N LEU A 40 22.68 -3.46 8.33
CA LEU A 40 23.80 -2.92 7.56
C LEU A 40 23.97 -1.39 7.70
N ASN A 41 22.93 -0.67 8.14
CA ASN A 41 22.96 0.77 8.38
C ASN A 41 23.62 1.11 9.74
N VAL A 42 24.89 0.71 9.90
CA VAL A 42 25.71 0.97 11.09
C VAL A 42 26.02 2.47 11.16
N GLY A 43 25.27 3.23 11.96
CA GLY A 43 25.48 4.67 12.15
C GLY A 43 24.20 5.50 12.33
N VAL A 44 23.02 4.90 12.11
CA VAL A 44 21.74 5.56 12.43
C VAL A 44 21.57 5.60 13.94
N GLU A 45 21.11 6.74 14.46
CA GLU A 45 20.82 6.92 15.89
C GLU A 45 19.94 5.78 16.42
N ARG A 46 20.25 5.30 17.63
CA ARG A 46 19.47 4.24 18.26
C ARG A 46 18.02 4.71 18.38
N PRO A 47 17.03 3.88 18.02
CA PRO A 47 15.64 4.27 18.07
C PRO A 47 15.28 4.79 19.46
N THR A 48 14.67 5.97 19.51
CA THR A 48 14.00 6.47 20.72
C THR A 48 12.99 5.44 21.20
N ALA A 49 12.87 5.27 22.52
CA ALA A 49 12.13 4.18 23.15
C ALA A 49 10.76 3.91 22.47
N LEU A 50 10.65 2.76 21.78
CA LEU A 50 9.40 2.31 21.16
C LEU A 50 8.24 2.19 22.17
N ALA A 51 8.56 2.05 23.46
CA ALA A 51 7.60 2.04 24.55
C ALA A 51 6.80 3.35 24.69
N GLY A 52 7.30 4.48 24.17
CA GLY A 52 6.59 5.76 24.17
C GLY A 52 5.73 6.00 22.93
N ALA A 53 5.75 5.11 21.95
CA ALA A 53 5.03 5.29 20.69
C ALA A 53 3.51 5.13 20.87
N PRO A 54 2.69 6.01 20.27
CA PRO A 54 1.24 5.83 20.24
C PRO A 54 0.82 4.48 19.64
N TRP A 55 -0.15 3.81 20.28
CA TRP A 55 -0.61 2.47 19.89
C TRP A 55 -1.11 2.38 18.44
N TRP A 56 -1.63 3.47 17.87
CA TRP A 56 -2.17 3.49 16.51
C TRP A 56 -1.08 3.38 15.43
N ILE A 57 0.20 3.64 15.75
CA ILE A 57 1.31 3.53 14.77
C ILE A 57 1.42 2.09 14.25
N TRP A 58 1.11 1.11 15.09
CA TRP A 58 1.13 -0.31 14.73
C TRP A 58 0.06 -0.70 13.69
N ILE A 59 -1.01 0.11 13.55
CA ILE A 59 -2.05 -0.10 12.54
C ILE A 59 -1.48 0.05 11.12
N GLY A 60 -0.42 0.85 10.94
CA GLY A 60 0.25 0.99 9.63
C GLY A 60 0.73 -0.35 9.06
N GLY A 61 1.26 -1.23 9.91
CA GLY A 61 1.66 -2.58 9.51
C GLY A 61 0.46 -3.44 9.08
N LEU A 62 -0.66 -3.34 9.81
CA LEU A 62 -1.90 -4.04 9.47
C LEU A 62 -2.49 -3.57 8.14
N LEU A 63 -2.48 -2.25 7.87
CA LEU A 63 -2.91 -1.70 6.58
C LEU A 63 -2.09 -2.26 5.42
N GLY A 64 -0.78 -2.47 5.61
CA GLY A 64 0.08 -3.14 4.63
C GLY A 64 -0.40 -4.55 4.28
N VAL A 65 -0.80 -5.34 5.28
CA VAL A 65 -1.37 -6.68 5.07
C VAL A 65 -2.68 -6.61 4.28
N VAL A 66 -3.55 -5.65 4.60
CA VAL A 66 -4.81 -5.44 3.87
C VAL A 66 -4.55 -5.11 2.40
N VAL A 67 -3.57 -4.25 2.10
CA VAL A 67 -3.19 -3.92 0.72
C VAL A 67 -2.66 -5.15 -0.02
N VAL A 68 -1.79 -5.95 0.61
CA VAL A 68 -1.26 -7.18 -0.01
C VAL A 68 -2.38 -8.20 -0.24
N ALA A 69 -3.20 -8.48 0.77
CA ALA A 69 -4.32 -9.42 0.67
C ALA A 69 -5.33 -8.97 -0.40
N GLY A 70 -5.74 -7.70 -0.37
CA GLY A 70 -6.63 -7.12 -1.38
C GLY A 70 -6.04 -7.23 -2.77
N SER A 71 -4.74 -6.97 -2.94
CA SER A 71 -4.09 -7.09 -4.25
C SER A 71 -4.10 -8.53 -4.78
N LEU A 72 -3.90 -9.53 -3.93
CA LEU A 72 -3.90 -10.94 -4.30
C LEU A 72 -5.29 -11.43 -4.69
N MET A 73 -6.32 -10.94 -4.02
CA MET A 73 -7.71 -11.27 -4.33
C MET A 73 -8.20 -10.57 -5.59
N LEU A 74 -7.87 -9.29 -5.77
CA LEU A 74 -8.39 -8.45 -6.86
C LEU A 74 -7.59 -8.59 -8.16
N ALA A 75 -6.30 -8.97 -8.11
CA ALA A 75 -5.46 -9.14 -9.29
C ALA A 75 -6.06 -10.05 -10.37
N PRO A 76 -6.60 -11.25 -10.06
CA PRO A 76 -7.20 -12.12 -11.08
C PRO A 76 -8.49 -11.56 -11.68
N HIS A 77 -9.19 -10.63 -11.01
CA HIS A 77 -10.46 -10.07 -11.50
C HIS A 77 -10.29 -8.77 -12.29
N LEU A 78 -9.39 -7.90 -11.86
CA LEU A 78 -9.23 -6.56 -12.42
C LEU A 78 -8.15 -6.48 -13.51
N GLY A 79 -7.24 -7.44 -13.56
CA GLY A 79 -6.02 -7.32 -14.36
C GLY A 79 -5.04 -6.28 -13.77
N SER A 80 -3.81 -6.28 -14.26
CA SER A 80 -2.71 -5.49 -13.68
C SER A 80 -2.95 -3.97 -13.73
N SER A 81 -3.44 -3.45 -14.86
CA SER A 81 -3.64 -2.03 -15.08
C SER A 81 -4.73 -1.44 -14.19
N ALA A 82 -5.90 -2.09 -14.11
CA ALA A 82 -7.02 -1.57 -13.31
C ALA A 82 -6.75 -1.69 -11.81
N LEU A 83 -6.05 -2.75 -11.38
CA LEU A 83 -5.64 -2.90 -9.99
C LEU A 83 -4.66 -1.80 -9.57
N PHE A 84 -3.65 -1.52 -10.40
CA PHE A 84 -2.69 -0.46 -10.13
C PHE A 84 -3.34 0.93 -10.10
N ALA A 85 -4.19 1.23 -11.08
CA ALA A 85 -4.95 2.48 -11.14
C ALA A 85 -5.86 2.62 -9.90
N GLY A 86 -6.51 1.54 -9.47
CA GLY A 86 -7.37 1.51 -8.30
C GLY A 86 -6.61 1.80 -7.00
N VAL A 87 -5.43 1.19 -6.82
CA VAL A 87 -4.58 1.45 -5.64
C VAL A 87 -4.14 2.91 -5.59
N ILE A 88 -3.67 3.48 -6.72
CA ILE A 88 -3.27 4.89 -6.78
C ILE A 88 -4.47 5.80 -6.46
N CYS A 89 -5.63 5.52 -7.05
CA CYS A 89 -6.84 6.30 -6.80
C CYS A 89 -7.23 6.26 -5.30
N GLY A 90 -7.22 5.09 -4.68
CA GLY A 90 -7.50 4.93 -3.25
C GLY A 90 -6.50 5.65 -2.36
N GLN A 91 -5.20 5.56 -2.68
CA GLN A 91 -4.14 6.26 -1.97
C GLN A 91 -4.30 7.78 -2.04
N LEU A 92 -4.64 8.31 -3.21
CA LEU A 92 -4.85 9.75 -3.39
C LEU A 92 -6.10 10.27 -2.68
N LEU A 93 -7.22 9.54 -2.74
CA LEU A 93 -8.42 9.88 -1.97
C LEU A 93 -8.15 9.85 -0.47
N THR A 94 -7.43 8.83 0.01
CA THR A 94 -7.04 8.73 1.42
C THR A 94 -6.13 9.89 1.82
N SER A 95 -5.14 10.24 0.99
CA SER A 95 -4.25 11.37 1.22
C SER A 95 -5.03 12.69 1.31
N LEU A 96 -6.02 12.92 0.45
CA LEU A 96 -6.85 14.13 0.53
C LEU A 96 -7.65 14.19 1.83
N LEU A 97 -8.20 13.06 2.30
CA LEU A 97 -8.89 13.00 3.58
C LEU A 97 -7.95 13.27 4.76
N LEU A 98 -6.76 12.64 4.76
CA LEU A 98 -5.76 12.84 5.80
C LEU A 98 -5.29 14.30 5.85
N ASP A 99 -4.98 14.88 4.70
CA ASP A 99 -4.55 16.29 4.58
C ASP A 99 -5.66 17.26 5.02
N HIS A 100 -6.91 16.99 4.63
CA HIS A 100 -8.03 17.87 4.93
C HIS A 100 -8.33 17.94 6.44
N PHE A 101 -8.29 16.79 7.11
CA PHE A 101 -8.57 16.68 8.53
C PHE A 101 -7.32 16.82 9.41
N GLY A 102 -6.12 16.93 8.83
CA GLY A 102 -4.85 16.97 9.56
C GLY A 102 -4.61 15.72 10.43
N LEU A 103 -5.12 14.57 9.98
CA LEU A 103 -5.02 13.32 10.73
C LEU A 103 -3.57 12.83 10.76
N LEU A 104 -3.21 11.97 11.72
CA LEU A 104 -1.89 11.32 11.79
C LEU A 104 -0.67 12.27 11.81
N GLY A 105 -0.86 13.53 12.23
CA GLY A 105 0.19 14.54 12.29
C GLY A 105 0.45 15.29 10.97
N TYR A 106 -0.40 15.09 9.95
CA TYR A 106 -0.35 15.89 8.72
C TYR A 106 -0.77 17.34 9.00
N ALA A 107 -0.11 18.30 8.35
CA ALA A 107 -0.52 19.70 8.39
C ALA A 107 -1.88 19.84 7.70
N VAL A 108 -2.85 20.45 8.41
CA VAL A 108 -4.19 20.70 7.86
C VAL A 108 -4.05 21.54 6.58
N SER A 109 -4.37 20.92 5.45
CA SER A 109 -4.33 21.58 4.15
C SER A 109 -5.75 21.79 3.65
N ARG A 110 -6.06 23.04 3.26
CA ARG A 110 -7.35 23.32 2.64
C ARG A 110 -7.42 22.58 1.30
N VAL A 111 -8.45 21.77 1.14
CA VAL A 111 -8.71 21.07 -0.13
C VAL A 111 -9.00 22.13 -1.19
N THR A 112 -8.11 22.26 -2.16
CA THR A 112 -8.28 23.19 -3.27
C THR A 112 -9.20 22.60 -4.34
N PRO A 113 -9.93 23.44 -5.11
CA PRO A 113 -10.73 22.97 -6.24
C PRO A 113 -9.90 22.18 -7.27
N THR A 114 -8.62 22.53 -7.45
CA THR A 114 -7.69 21.82 -8.33
C THR A 114 -7.40 20.40 -7.87
N ARG A 115 -7.25 20.16 -6.56
CA ARG A 115 -7.06 18.81 -6.00
C ARG A 115 -8.31 17.95 -6.16
N LEU A 116 -9.50 18.54 -5.96
CA LEU A 116 -10.78 17.86 -6.21
C LEU A 116 -10.96 17.50 -7.68
N LEU A 117 -10.62 18.42 -8.59
CA LEU A 117 -10.64 18.14 -10.03
C LEU A 117 -9.68 17.00 -10.40
N GLY A 118 -8.46 17.01 -9.84
CA GLY A 118 -7.51 15.91 -10.02
C GLY A 118 -8.04 14.56 -9.54
N ALA A 119 -8.67 14.52 -8.36
CA ALA A 119 -9.31 13.32 -7.84
C ALA A 119 -10.48 12.83 -8.73
N ALA A 120 -11.30 13.75 -9.22
CA ALA A 120 -12.38 13.44 -10.15
C ALA A 120 -11.85 12.86 -11.46
N LEU A 121 -10.79 13.45 -12.03
CA LEU A 121 -10.14 12.95 -13.24
C LEU A 121 -9.55 11.54 -13.05
N LEU A 122 -8.99 11.25 -11.87
CA LEU A 122 -8.51 9.91 -11.53
C LEU A 122 -9.63 8.88 -11.45
N LEU A 123 -10.77 9.24 -10.87
CA LEU A 123 -11.95 8.38 -10.83
C LEU A 123 -12.47 8.09 -12.24
N VAL A 124 -12.52 9.11 -13.11
CA VAL A 124 -12.88 8.94 -14.53
C VAL A 124 -11.87 8.03 -15.24
N ALA A 125 -10.57 8.25 -15.05
CA ALA A 125 -9.53 7.42 -15.63
C ALA A 125 -9.66 5.96 -15.17
N LEU A 126 -9.88 5.72 -13.87
CA LEU A 126 -10.10 4.39 -13.31
C LEU A 126 -11.33 3.72 -13.93
N TYR A 127 -12.44 4.44 -14.05
CA TYR A 127 -13.65 3.94 -14.68
C TYR A 127 -13.41 3.52 -16.14
N LEU A 128 -12.71 4.36 -16.91
CA LEU A 128 -12.37 4.04 -18.30
C LEU A 128 -11.44 2.83 -18.43
N ILE A 129 -10.46 2.68 -17.51
CA ILE A 129 -9.54 1.53 -17.49
C ILE A 129 -10.27 0.24 -17.12
N GLN A 130 -11.26 0.31 -16.23
CA GLN A 130 -12.07 -0.85 -15.81
C GLN A 130 -13.10 -1.26 -16.87
N ARG A 131 -13.59 -0.32 -17.68
CA ARG A 131 -14.54 -0.55 -18.76
C ARG A 131 -13.85 -1.19 -19.97
N ARG A 132 -13.45 -2.46 -19.81
CA ARG A 132 -13.08 -3.35 -20.91
C ARG A 132 -14.31 -3.93 -21.59
#